data_AF-A0A2N2P5P9-F1
#
_entry.id   AF-A0A2N2P5P9-F1
#
_cell.length_a   1.000
_cell.length_b   1.000
_cell.length_c   1.000
_cell.angle_alpha   90.00
_cell.angle_beta   90.00
_cell.angle_gamma   90.00
#
_symmetry.space_group_name_H-M   'P 1'
#
loop_
_entity.id
_entity.type
_entity.pdbx_description
1 polymer ?
#
loop_
_entity_poly.entity_id
_entity_poly.type
_entity_poly.pdbx_seq_one_letter_code
_entity_poly.pdbx_strand_id
1 'polypeptide(L)'
;MKFLWPSALLLLVLLPLLVLMYVWVQRRRRRFVIHYSSVSLLRNALPKQSRLRRHLPAALFLLMLASLFLGLARPVAITLVPNGRATVMLVMDVSRSMLQNDIAPSRFLAAKTAALSFVERQKENNRIGIVAFAGIAQLIQPPTTEPEELELSINNLVTGRGTAIGSGILTALDTIAEFNQEVAAIGDGIEADVQVTPVAEGEFVSDIIVLLTDGANTRGIEPIDAAQYAVDRGVRIYTIGYGTTNGGGGMGNNIFGEDFNYYLRFDEASLKEIAGSTGGEYYKATSADELEKVFAELPTYLSTREETVEISVLFVAIASLLLIISAFLSLIWRPLP
;
A
#
# COMPACT_ATOMS: atom_id res chain seq x y z
N MET A 1 16.14 11.39 -12.34
CA MET A 1 16.36 11.81 -10.94
C MET A 1 15.78 13.19 -10.77
N LYS A 2 14.81 13.35 -9.87
CA LYS A 2 14.35 14.67 -9.44
C LYS A 2 15.29 15.15 -8.33
N PHE A 3 15.53 16.45 -8.26
CA PHE A 3 16.30 17.08 -7.18
C PHE A 3 15.35 18.00 -6.42
N LEU A 4 15.32 17.91 -5.10
CA LEU A 4 14.50 18.83 -4.31
C LEU A 4 15.07 20.25 -4.43
N TRP A 5 16.40 20.40 -4.41
CA TRP A 5 17.08 21.70 -4.48
C TRP A 5 18.03 21.78 -5.68
N PRO A 6 17.52 22.02 -6.90
CA PRO A 6 18.34 22.09 -8.11
C PRO A 6 19.35 23.25 -8.08
N SER A 7 19.09 24.32 -7.31
CA SER A 7 20.02 25.44 -7.12
C SER A 7 21.36 25.04 -6.49
N ALA A 8 21.38 23.98 -5.68
CA ALA A 8 22.61 23.46 -5.09
C ALA A 8 23.61 22.94 -6.13
N LEU A 9 23.16 22.57 -7.34
CA LEU A 9 24.04 22.17 -8.44
C LEU A 9 24.94 23.32 -8.93
N LEU A 10 24.61 24.59 -8.64
CA LEU A 10 25.51 25.72 -8.93
C LEU A 10 26.82 25.64 -8.13
N LEU A 11 26.83 24.99 -6.97
CA LEU A 11 28.06 24.75 -6.21
C LEU A 11 29.06 23.88 -6.96
N LEU A 12 28.61 23.08 -7.92
CA LEU A 12 29.48 22.26 -8.76
C LEU A 12 30.39 23.13 -9.65
N VAL A 13 30.04 24.41 -9.89
CA VAL A 13 30.89 25.38 -10.59
C VAL A 13 32.12 25.79 -9.75
N LEU A 14 32.11 25.61 -8.43
CA LEU A 14 33.31 25.83 -7.59
C LEU A 14 34.41 24.80 -7.83
N LEU A 15 34.08 23.58 -8.30
CA LEU A 15 35.08 22.53 -8.58
C LEU A 15 36.12 22.94 -9.64
N PRO A 16 35.74 23.39 -10.86
CA PRO A 16 36.73 23.84 -11.84
C PRO A 16 37.55 25.03 -11.33
N LEU A 17 36.96 25.91 -10.52
CA LEU A 17 37.66 27.04 -9.91
C LEU A 17 38.75 26.58 -8.93
N LEU A 18 38.45 25.58 -8.10
CA LEU A 18 39.42 24.94 -7.21
C LEU A 18 40.54 24.22 -7.98
N VAL A 19 40.22 23.55 -9.10
CA VAL A 19 41.22 22.93 -9.99
C VAL A 19 42.16 23.99 -10.57
N LEU A 20 41.62 25.10 -11.08
CA LEU A 20 42.40 26.21 -11.61
C LEU A 20 43.31 26.83 -10.54
N MET A 21 42.79 27.05 -9.33
CA MET A 21 43.57 27.54 -8.20
C MET A 21 44.70 26.58 -7.81
N TYR A 22 44.41 25.27 -7.76
CA TYR A 22 45.42 24.24 -7.49
C TYR A 22 46.55 24.26 -8.52
N VAL A 23 46.22 24.34 -9.82
CA VAL A 23 47.20 24.43 -10.90
C VAL A 23 47.99 25.74 -10.82
N TRP A 24 47.33 26.86 -10.52
CA TRP A 24 47.97 28.17 -10.36
C TRP A 24 48.98 28.20 -9.22
N VAL A 25 48.61 27.73 -8.03
CA VAL A 25 49.52 27.61 -6.86
C VAL A 25 50.70 26.71 -7.21
N GLN A 26 50.44 25.59 -7.90
CA GLN A 26 51.50 24.66 -8.26
C GLN A 26 52.47 25.22 -9.31
N ARG A 27 51.97 26.01 -10.26
CA ARG A 27 52.80 26.76 -11.23
C ARG A 27 53.61 27.86 -10.54
N ARG A 28 53.03 28.58 -9.58
CA ARG A 28 53.73 29.63 -8.81
C ARG A 28 54.85 29.05 -7.94
N ARG A 29 54.62 27.90 -7.28
CA ARG A 29 55.66 27.19 -6.53
C ARG A 29 56.86 26.75 -7.38
N ARG A 30 56.66 26.45 -8.67
CA ARG A 30 57.78 26.15 -9.60
C ARG A 30 58.63 27.39 -9.92
N ARG A 31 58.06 28.59 -9.88
CA ARG A 31 58.78 29.85 -10.14
C ARG A 31 59.57 30.36 -8.93
N PHE A 32 59.27 29.87 -7.73
CA PHE A 32 59.96 30.19 -6.48
C PHE A 32 61.01 29.13 -6.06
N VAL A 33 61.54 28.36 -7.02
CA VAL A 33 62.72 27.52 -6.76
C VAL A 33 63.94 28.41 -6.94
N ILE A 34 64.48 28.87 -5.81
CA ILE A 34 65.72 29.64 -5.71
C ILE A 34 66.84 28.81 -6.35
N HIS A 35 67.58 29.42 -7.28
CA HIS A 35 68.73 28.83 -7.94
C HIS A 35 69.89 28.70 -6.94
N TYR A 36 69.89 27.65 -6.13
CA TYR A 36 71.10 27.25 -5.41
C TYR A 36 72.05 26.54 -6.38
N SER A 37 73.33 26.89 -6.37
CA SER A 37 74.36 26.40 -7.30
C SER A 37 74.77 24.92 -7.11
N SER A 38 74.07 24.15 -6.26
CA SER A 38 74.41 22.76 -5.91
C SER A 38 73.25 21.76 -6.05
N VAL A 39 72.26 22.01 -6.93
CA VAL A 39 71.09 21.13 -7.11
C VAL A 39 71.35 19.86 -7.94
N SER A 40 72.50 19.77 -8.62
CA SER A 40 72.83 18.62 -9.48
C SER A 40 73.12 17.34 -8.67
N LEU A 41 73.70 17.45 -7.47
CA LEU A 41 74.01 16.30 -6.60
C LEU A 41 72.78 15.82 -5.79
N LEU A 42 71.85 16.73 -5.46
CA LEU A 42 70.63 16.37 -4.70
C LEU A 42 69.55 15.73 -5.59
N ARG A 43 69.59 15.96 -6.91
CA ARG A 43 68.61 15.43 -7.87
C ARG A 43 68.68 13.92 -8.06
N ASN A 44 69.83 13.31 -7.76
CA ASN A 44 70.03 11.85 -7.81
C ASN A 44 69.73 11.13 -6.48
N ALA A 45 69.58 11.88 -5.37
CA ALA A 45 69.25 11.33 -4.05
C ALA A 45 67.75 11.44 -3.71
N LEU A 46 66.98 12.21 -4.50
CA LEU A 46 65.53 12.31 -4.32
C LEU A 46 64.82 11.15 -5.04
N PRO A 47 64.05 10.31 -4.32
CA PRO A 47 63.26 9.27 -4.97
C PRO A 47 62.32 9.93 -5.98
N LYS A 48 62.26 9.40 -7.22
CA LYS A 48 61.33 9.84 -8.27
C LYS A 48 59.90 9.72 -7.75
N GLN A 49 59.38 10.75 -7.09
CA GLN A 49 57.98 10.78 -6.69
C GLN A 49 57.13 10.77 -7.96
N SER A 50 56.41 9.67 -8.17
CA SER A 50 55.48 9.54 -9.28
C SER A 50 54.48 10.70 -9.26
N ARG A 51 54.27 11.34 -10.43
CA ARG A 51 53.29 12.42 -10.59
C ARG A 51 51.89 11.98 -10.11
N LEU A 52 51.56 10.69 -10.26
CA LEU A 52 50.32 10.10 -9.74
C LEU A 52 50.20 10.24 -8.23
N ARG A 53 51.25 9.91 -7.46
CA ARG A 53 51.23 10.02 -5.99
C ARG A 53 51.07 11.47 -5.51
N ARG A 54 51.47 12.45 -6.33
CA ARG A 54 51.31 13.88 -6.02
C ARG A 54 49.89 14.39 -6.22
N HIS A 55 49.16 13.86 -7.20
CA HIS A 55 47.85 14.37 -7.63
C HIS A 55 46.67 13.52 -7.16
N LEU A 56 46.88 12.24 -6.87
CA LEU A 56 45.79 11.32 -6.50
C LEU A 56 45.05 11.74 -5.21
N PRO A 57 45.69 12.20 -4.11
CA PRO A 57 44.94 12.70 -2.96
C PRO A 57 44.11 13.94 -3.30
N ALA A 58 44.65 14.86 -4.12
CA ALA A 58 43.91 16.05 -4.54
C ALA A 58 42.72 15.70 -5.46
N ALA A 59 42.87 14.69 -6.33
CA ALA A 59 41.79 14.21 -7.19
C ALA A 59 40.68 13.52 -6.37
N LEU A 60 41.04 12.69 -5.39
CA LEU A 60 40.09 12.05 -4.47
C LEU A 60 39.34 13.09 -3.62
N PHE A 61 40.02 14.14 -3.15
CA PHE A 61 39.38 15.25 -2.45
C PHE A 61 38.37 16.01 -3.33
N LEU A 62 38.69 16.24 -4.61
CA LEU A 62 37.75 16.87 -5.55
C LEU A 62 36.54 15.96 -5.84
N LEU A 63 36.75 14.65 -5.96
CA LEU A 63 35.66 13.67 -6.12
C LEU A 63 34.77 13.62 -4.87
N MET A 64 35.37 13.71 -3.68
CA MET A 64 34.65 13.83 -2.42
C MET A 64 33.76 15.09 -2.41
N LEU A 65 34.32 16.25 -2.77
CA LEU A 65 33.57 17.50 -2.85
C LEU A 65 32.41 17.41 -3.87
N ALA A 66 32.65 16.79 -5.02
CA ALA A 66 31.64 16.57 -6.04
C ALA A 66 30.50 15.68 -5.52
N SER A 67 30.83 14.57 -4.83
CA SER A 67 29.84 13.69 -4.21
C SER A 67 29.03 14.43 -3.14
N LEU A 68 29.67 15.27 -2.34
CA LEU A 68 29.01 16.05 -1.28
C LEU A 68 28.06 17.11 -1.87
N PHE A 69 28.46 17.81 -2.93
CA PHE A 69 27.58 18.77 -3.63
C PHE A 69 26.40 18.07 -4.32
N LEU A 70 26.59 16.87 -4.87
CA LEU A 70 25.48 16.04 -5.35
C LEU A 70 24.54 15.65 -4.22
N GLY A 71 25.06 15.26 -3.05
CA GLY A 71 24.24 14.95 -1.87
C GLY A 71 23.43 16.15 -1.38
N LEU A 72 24.01 17.36 -1.38
CA LEU A 72 23.36 18.63 -1.04
C LEU A 72 22.20 18.98 -1.97
N ALA A 73 22.25 18.56 -3.24
CA ALA A 73 21.12 18.72 -4.16
C ALA A 73 19.92 17.84 -3.82
N ARG A 74 20.03 16.98 -2.79
CA ARG A 74 19.01 16.04 -2.30
C ARG A 74 18.39 15.25 -3.46
N PRO A 75 19.16 14.35 -4.08
CA PRO A 75 18.63 13.48 -5.12
C PRO A 75 17.56 12.58 -4.50
N VAL A 76 16.38 12.56 -5.13
CA VAL A 76 15.28 11.71 -4.72
C VAL A 76 15.07 10.58 -5.72
N ALA A 77 14.80 9.38 -5.20
CA ALA A 77 14.18 8.31 -5.97
C ALA A 77 12.68 8.33 -5.71
N ILE A 78 11.93 8.02 -6.76
CA ILE A 78 10.49 7.81 -6.66
C ILE A 78 10.33 6.32 -6.34
N THR A 79 9.76 6.02 -5.18
CA THR A 79 9.42 4.66 -4.77
C THR A 79 7.94 4.57 -4.53
N LEU A 80 7.34 3.47 -4.96
CA LEU A 80 5.94 3.16 -4.67
C LEU A 80 5.88 2.70 -3.21
N VAL A 81 5.26 3.49 -2.34
CA VAL A 81 4.92 3.10 -0.97
C VAL A 81 3.42 2.85 -0.88
N PRO A 82 2.95 1.90 -0.06
CA PRO A 82 1.52 1.74 0.20
C PRO A 82 0.94 3.07 0.68
N ASN A 83 -0.14 3.53 0.04
CA ASN A 83 -0.85 4.72 0.50
C ASN A 83 -1.48 4.41 1.87
N GLY A 84 -1.72 5.44 2.70
CA GLY A 84 -2.11 5.29 4.11
C GLY A 84 -3.27 4.33 4.38
N ARG A 85 -3.45 3.99 5.68
CA ARG A 85 -4.40 2.98 6.22
C ARG A 85 -5.68 2.85 5.38
N ALA A 86 -5.82 1.74 4.67
CA ALA A 86 -7.02 1.44 3.90
C ALA A 86 -8.20 1.21 4.86
N THR A 87 -9.40 1.63 4.46
CA THR A 87 -10.63 1.28 5.17
C THR A 87 -11.21 0.02 4.56
N VAL A 88 -11.38 -1.01 5.38
CA VAL A 88 -12.02 -2.27 4.99
C VAL A 88 -13.40 -2.31 5.63
N MET A 89 -14.45 -2.26 4.80
CA MET A 89 -15.82 -2.45 5.26
C MET A 89 -16.20 -3.92 5.16
N LEU A 90 -16.34 -4.57 6.31
CA LEU A 90 -16.87 -5.93 6.42
C LEU A 90 -18.40 -5.87 6.37
N VAL A 91 -19.00 -6.31 5.28
CA VAL A 91 -20.44 -6.34 5.07
C VAL A 91 -20.92 -7.78 5.24
N MET A 92 -21.47 -8.07 6.41
CA MET A 92 -21.80 -9.43 6.84
C MET A 92 -23.30 -9.71 6.74
N ASP A 93 -23.65 -10.80 6.07
CA ASP A 93 -25.01 -11.34 6.08
C ASP A 93 -25.32 -11.95 7.46
N VAL A 94 -26.38 -11.44 8.08
CA VAL A 94 -26.92 -11.95 9.35
C VAL A 94 -28.34 -12.46 9.17
N SER A 95 -28.73 -12.80 7.96
CA SER A 95 -30.05 -13.37 7.66
C SER A 95 -30.23 -14.75 8.28
N ARG A 96 -31.47 -15.21 8.39
CA ARG A 96 -31.79 -16.52 8.97
C ARG A 96 -31.26 -17.71 8.18
N SER A 97 -30.92 -17.57 6.90
CA SER A 97 -30.24 -18.64 6.15
C SER A 97 -28.88 -18.98 6.77
N MET A 98 -28.19 -17.98 7.34
CA MET A 98 -26.91 -18.16 8.02
C MET A 98 -27.01 -19.00 9.31
N LEU A 99 -28.22 -19.30 9.82
CA LEU A 99 -28.38 -20.21 10.96
C LEU A 99 -28.30 -21.69 10.57
N GLN A 100 -28.14 -22.01 9.28
CA GLN A 100 -27.96 -23.39 8.84
C GLN A 100 -26.66 -24.00 9.39
N ASN A 101 -26.73 -25.30 9.72
CA ASN A 101 -25.62 -26.09 10.28
C ASN A 101 -24.96 -26.99 9.21
N ASP A 102 -25.10 -26.66 7.93
CA ASP A 102 -24.44 -27.39 6.84
C ASP A 102 -22.92 -27.19 6.88
N ILE A 103 -22.46 -26.09 7.48
CA ILE A 103 -21.08 -25.87 7.87
C ILE A 103 -21.05 -25.74 9.39
N ALA A 104 -20.30 -26.62 10.05
CA ALA A 104 -20.19 -26.63 11.51
C ALA A 104 -19.42 -25.40 12.02
N PRO A 105 -19.81 -24.81 13.17
CA PRO A 105 -21.00 -25.14 13.97
C PRO A 105 -22.32 -24.62 13.36
N SER A 106 -22.29 -23.42 12.78
CA SER A 106 -23.34 -22.89 11.88
C SER A 106 -22.68 -21.87 10.94
N ARG A 107 -23.31 -21.55 9.81
CA ARG A 107 -22.72 -20.58 8.87
C ARG A 107 -22.44 -19.22 9.54
N PHE A 108 -23.39 -18.74 10.35
CA PHE A 108 -23.29 -17.49 11.10
C PHE A 108 -22.15 -17.51 12.12
N LEU A 109 -22.03 -18.59 12.89
CA LEU A 109 -20.96 -18.70 13.89
C LEU A 109 -19.59 -18.84 13.22
N ALA A 110 -19.48 -19.63 12.15
CA ALA A 110 -18.24 -19.76 11.39
C ALA A 110 -17.84 -18.43 10.74
N ALA A 111 -18.80 -17.67 10.20
CA ALA A 111 -18.58 -16.32 9.68
C ALA A 111 -18.07 -15.35 10.76
N LYS A 112 -18.64 -15.40 11.97
CA LYS A 112 -18.16 -14.60 13.11
C LYS A 112 -16.73 -14.97 13.48
N THR A 113 -16.42 -16.26 13.60
CA THR A 113 -15.06 -16.71 13.91
C THR A 113 -14.06 -16.26 12.85
N ALA A 114 -14.37 -16.44 11.56
CA ALA A 114 -13.50 -16.01 10.47
C ALA A 114 -13.30 -14.48 10.45
N ALA A 115 -14.36 -13.70 10.72
CA ALA A 115 -14.27 -12.24 10.83
C ALA A 115 -13.41 -11.82 12.03
N LEU A 116 -13.53 -12.48 13.19
CA LEU A 116 -12.66 -12.23 14.35
C LEU A 116 -11.19 -12.52 14.01
N SER A 117 -10.90 -13.67 13.40
CA SER A 117 -9.54 -14.01 12.96
C SER A 117 -9.00 -13.04 11.91
N PHE A 118 -9.86 -12.51 11.03
CA PHE A 118 -9.47 -11.43 10.12
C PHE A 118 -9.08 -10.16 10.86
N VAL A 119 -9.93 -9.66 11.77
CA VAL A 119 -9.65 -8.48 12.59
C VAL A 119 -8.35 -8.64 13.36
N GLU A 120 -8.09 -9.82 13.92
CA GLU A 120 -6.85 -10.11 14.65
C GLU A 120 -5.60 -10.01 13.79
N ARG A 121 -5.67 -10.44 12.53
CA ARG A 121 -4.54 -10.35 11.58
C ARG A 121 -4.27 -8.93 11.10
N GLN A 122 -5.25 -8.03 11.17
CA GLN A 122 -5.18 -6.67 10.61
C GLN A 122 -4.76 -5.57 11.60
N LYS A 123 -4.48 -5.92 12.88
CA LYS A 123 -4.35 -5.01 14.03
C LYS A 123 -3.44 -3.78 13.85
N GLU A 124 -2.52 -3.74 12.89
CA GLU A 124 -1.53 -2.65 12.79
C GLU A 124 -1.71 -1.67 11.61
N ASN A 125 -2.51 -2.01 10.59
CA ASN A 125 -2.41 -1.31 9.30
C ASN A 125 -3.70 -0.67 8.79
N ASN A 126 -4.88 -1.21 9.10
CA ASN A 126 -6.11 -0.82 8.43
C ASN A 126 -7.22 -0.41 9.40
N ARG A 127 -8.10 0.49 8.97
CA ARG A 127 -9.36 0.77 9.67
C ARG A 127 -10.39 -0.25 9.21
N ILE A 128 -11.11 -0.85 10.14
CA ILE A 128 -12.15 -1.82 9.80
C ILE A 128 -13.49 -1.26 10.28
N GLY A 129 -14.48 -1.25 9.38
CA GLY A 129 -15.88 -0.99 9.73
C GLY A 129 -16.71 -2.27 9.54
N ILE A 130 -17.81 -2.38 10.28
CA ILE A 130 -18.70 -3.54 10.21
C ILE A 130 -20.11 -3.06 9.87
N VAL A 131 -20.63 -3.55 8.76
CA VAL A 131 -22.04 -3.43 8.36
C VAL A 131 -22.65 -4.82 8.47
N ALA A 132 -23.79 -4.93 9.13
CA ALA A 132 -24.58 -6.15 9.14
C ALA A 132 -25.85 -5.93 8.34
N PHE A 133 -26.24 -6.92 7.55
CA PHE A 133 -27.48 -6.85 6.80
C PHE A 133 -28.30 -8.13 6.89
N ALA A 134 -29.61 -7.95 6.92
CA ALA A 134 -30.60 -9.00 6.73
C ALA A 134 -31.72 -8.39 5.88
N GLY A 135 -32.93 -8.19 6.41
CA GLY A 135 -33.99 -7.49 5.68
C GLY A 135 -33.75 -5.99 5.46
N ILE A 136 -32.80 -5.41 6.20
CA ILE A 136 -32.25 -4.06 6.11
C ILE A 136 -30.74 -4.14 6.37
N ALA A 137 -30.00 -3.10 5.99
CA ALA A 137 -28.59 -2.96 6.34
C ALA A 137 -28.40 -1.90 7.43
N GLN A 138 -27.45 -2.14 8.33
CA GLN A 138 -27.12 -1.24 9.43
C GLN A 138 -25.62 -1.21 9.66
N LEU A 139 -25.08 -0.01 9.89
CA LEU A 139 -23.73 0.18 10.40
C LEU A 139 -23.69 -0.26 11.87
N ILE A 140 -22.91 -1.30 12.16
CA ILE A 140 -22.75 -1.83 13.51
C ILE A 140 -21.56 -1.18 14.21
N GLN A 141 -20.45 -1.03 13.47
CA GLN A 141 -19.23 -0.40 13.95
C GLN A 141 -18.66 0.53 12.88
N PRO A 142 -18.54 1.84 13.14
CA PRO A 142 -17.80 2.75 12.27
C PRO A 142 -16.32 2.33 12.13
N PRO A 143 -15.66 2.66 11.01
CA PRO A 143 -14.24 2.40 10.78
C PRO A 143 -13.34 2.77 11.97
N THR A 144 -12.82 1.76 12.65
CA THR A 144 -11.93 1.92 13.82
C THR A 144 -10.65 1.11 13.64
N THR A 145 -9.59 1.50 14.35
CA THR A 145 -8.35 0.72 14.47
C THR A 145 -8.33 -0.12 15.74
N GLU A 146 -9.30 0.06 16.64
CA GLU A 146 -9.35 -0.63 17.92
C GLU A 146 -9.99 -2.02 17.75
N PRO A 147 -9.22 -3.12 17.91
CA PRO A 147 -9.75 -4.46 17.70
C PRO A 147 -10.81 -4.85 18.73
N GLU A 148 -10.72 -4.35 19.96
CA GLU A 148 -11.67 -4.66 21.03
C GLU A 148 -13.10 -4.21 20.68
N GLU A 149 -13.26 -3.03 20.06
CA GLU A 149 -14.56 -2.53 19.61
C GLU A 149 -15.15 -3.41 18.50
N LEU A 150 -14.30 -3.85 17.57
CA LEU A 150 -14.69 -4.74 16.47
C LEU A 150 -15.08 -6.12 16.98
N GLU A 151 -14.29 -6.69 17.89
CA GLU A 151 -14.55 -7.99 18.51
C GLU A 151 -15.88 -7.99 19.27
N LEU A 152 -16.17 -6.94 20.05
CA LEU A 152 -17.44 -6.77 20.75
C LEU A 152 -18.62 -6.65 19.77
N SER A 153 -18.45 -5.85 18.71
CA SER A 153 -19.46 -5.65 17.68
C SER A 153 -19.79 -6.94 16.92
N ILE A 154 -18.79 -7.71 16.50
CA ILE A 154 -18.99 -9.03 15.86
C ILE A 154 -19.69 -9.98 16.81
N ASN A 155 -19.24 -10.06 18.06
CA ASN A 155 -19.80 -10.98 19.05
C ASN A 155 -21.26 -10.68 19.39
N ASN A 156 -21.70 -9.42 19.30
CA ASN A 156 -23.06 -9.00 19.58
C ASN A 156 -24.00 -9.04 18.36
N LEU A 157 -23.51 -9.42 17.18
CA LEU A 157 -24.36 -9.59 16.00
C LEU A 157 -25.50 -10.58 16.27
N VAL A 158 -26.70 -10.20 15.83
CA VAL A 158 -27.93 -10.99 15.93
C VAL A 158 -28.52 -11.22 14.54
N THR A 159 -29.26 -12.31 14.39
CA THR A 159 -29.81 -12.69 13.08
C THR A 159 -31.18 -12.08 12.80
N GLY A 160 -31.42 -11.74 11.53
CA GLY A 160 -32.62 -11.08 11.04
C GLY A 160 -33.33 -11.84 9.90
N ARG A 161 -34.54 -11.43 9.54
CA ARG A 161 -35.27 -12.01 8.39
C ARG A 161 -35.02 -11.21 7.12
N GLY A 162 -34.88 -11.91 6.00
CA GLY A 162 -34.63 -11.32 4.68
C GLY A 162 -33.14 -11.07 4.44
N THR A 163 -32.81 -10.75 3.20
CA THR A 163 -31.45 -10.54 2.71
C THR A 163 -31.48 -9.36 1.74
N ALA A 164 -30.85 -8.24 2.11
CA ALA A 164 -30.82 -6.97 1.39
C ALA A 164 -29.36 -6.62 1.08
N ILE A 165 -28.79 -7.32 0.10
CA ILE A 165 -27.37 -7.22 -0.26
C ILE A 165 -27.06 -5.82 -0.77
N GLY A 166 -27.89 -5.30 -1.68
CA GLY A 166 -27.71 -3.97 -2.26
C GLY A 166 -27.70 -2.87 -1.20
N SER A 167 -28.61 -2.94 -0.21
CA SER A 167 -28.60 -2.01 0.93
C SER A 167 -27.31 -2.11 1.75
N GLY A 168 -26.75 -3.31 1.93
CA GLY A 168 -25.47 -3.53 2.60
C GLY A 168 -24.31 -2.83 1.90
N ILE A 169 -24.26 -2.94 0.56
CA ILE A 169 -23.27 -2.25 -0.27
C ILE A 169 -23.41 -0.74 -0.13
N LEU A 170 -24.64 -0.20 -0.28
CA LEU A 170 -24.87 1.25 -0.18
C LEU A 170 -24.50 1.81 1.20
N THR A 171 -24.90 1.13 2.30
CA THR A 171 -24.53 1.55 3.65
C THR A 171 -23.01 1.56 3.86
N ALA A 172 -22.30 0.57 3.29
CA ALA A 172 -20.84 0.55 3.34
C ALA A 172 -20.21 1.69 2.54
N LEU A 173 -20.73 2.00 1.34
CA LEU A 173 -20.27 3.12 0.52
C LEU A 173 -20.50 4.46 1.20
N ASP A 174 -21.68 4.69 1.77
CA ASP A 174 -21.99 5.92 2.52
C ASP A 174 -21.09 6.06 3.75
N THR A 175 -20.83 4.96 4.45
CA THR A 175 -19.88 4.96 5.57
C THR A 175 -18.47 5.31 5.07
N ILE A 176 -17.99 4.73 3.97
CA ILE A 176 -16.66 5.08 3.42
C ILE A 176 -16.61 6.57 3.06
N ALA A 177 -17.65 7.12 2.43
CA ALA A 177 -17.72 8.53 2.06
C ALA A 177 -17.67 9.49 3.25
N GLU A 178 -18.13 9.08 4.44
CA GLU A 178 -18.01 9.88 5.67
C GLU A 178 -16.55 10.02 6.13
N PHE A 179 -15.71 9.00 5.89
CA PHE A 179 -14.33 8.93 6.36
C PHE A 179 -13.29 9.24 5.27
N ASN A 180 -13.64 9.11 4.00
CA ASN A 180 -12.79 9.41 2.85
C ASN A 180 -13.49 10.38 1.88
N GLN A 181 -12.98 11.60 1.79
CA GLN A 181 -13.49 12.65 0.91
C GLN A 181 -13.28 12.37 -0.58
N GLU A 182 -12.41 11.42 -0.94
CA GLU A 182 -12.25 10.95 -2.33
C GLU A 182 -13.48 10.16 -2.81
N VAL A 183 -14.27 9.62 -1.88
CA VAL A 183 -15.49 8.86 -2.18
C VAL A 183 -16.70 9.77 -1.96
N ALA A 184 -17.47 10.02 -3.03
CA ALA A 184 -18.67 10.85 -2.95
C ALA A 184 -19.76 10.16 -2.13
N ALA A 185 -20.42 10.87 -1.21
CA ALA A 185 -21.59 10.34 -0.50
C ALA A 185 -22.75 10.06 -1.46
N ILE A 186 -23.60 9.08 -1.15
CA ILE A 186 -24.84 8.83 -1.89
C ILE A 186 -25.95 9.74 -1.34
N GLY A 187 -26.04 9.85 -0.01
CA GLY A 187 -27.01 10.67 0.71
C GLY A 187 -28.31 9.91 1.03
N ASP A 188 -29.26 10.57 1.73
CA ASP A 188 -30.48 9.98 2.29
C ASP A 188 -31.55 9.52 1.26
N GLY A 189 -31.18 9.32 -0.01
CA GLY A 189 -32.10 8.78 -1.01
C GLY A 189 -31.44 8.40 -2.33
N ILE A 190 -31.85 7.24 -2.87
CA ILE A 190 -31.52 6.75 -4.22
C ILE A 190 -32.02 7.74 -5.32
N GLU A 191 -32.89 8.69 -4.96
CA GLU A 191 -33.44 9.74 -5.84
C GLU A 191 -32.62 11.05 -5.85
N ALA A 192 -31.58 11.19 -5.04
CA ALA A 192 -30.69 12.34 -5.14
C ALA A 192 -29.78 12.16 -6.37
N ASP A 193 -30.07 12.91 -7.43
CA ASP A 193 -29.24 13.11 -8.63
C ASP A 193 -27.91 13.80 -8.25
N VAL A 194 -27.13 13.15 -7.39
CA VAL A 194 -25.73 13.50 -7.16
C VAL A 194 -25.01 13.04 -8.41
N GLN A 195 -24.80 13.96 -9.35
CA GLN A 195 -23.95 13.74 -10.51
C GLN A 195 -22.52 13.48 -10.02
N VAL A 196 -22.22 12.22 -9.74
CA VAL A 196 -20.87 11.76 -9.48
C VAL A 196 -20.18 11.69 -10.82
N THR A 197 -19.11 12.45 -11.01
CA THR A 197 -18.22 12.22 -12.15
C THR A 197 -17.60 10.84 -11.94
N PRO A 198 -17.88 9.84 -12.82
CA PRO A 198 -17.36 8.50 -12.61
C PRO A 198 -15.83 8.53 -12.60
N VAL A 199 -15.24 7.83 -11.65
CA VAL A 199 -13.79 7.63 -11.62
C VAL A 199 -13.36 6.92 -12.91
N ALA A 200 -12.19 7.30 -13.44
CA ALA A 200 -11.69 6.70 -14.67
C ALA A 200 -11.48 5.18 -14.49
N GLU A 201 -11.79 4.40 -15.53
CA GLU A 201 -11.66 2.95 -15.48
C GLU A 201 -10.22 2.53 -15.13
N GLY A 202 -10.07 1.74 -14.05
CA GLY A 202 -8.78 1.29 -13.53
C GLY A 202 -8.15 2.20 -12.47
N GLU A 203 -8.74 3.35 -12.16
CA GLU A 203 -8.39 4.16 -10.99
C GLU A 203 -9.27 3.76 -9.80
N PHE A 204 -8.64 3.34 -8.71
CA PHE A 204 -9.33 2.82 -7.53
C PHE A 204 -8.87 3.53 -6.27
N VAL A 205 -9.82 3.80 -5.38
CA VAL A 205 -9.49 4.25 -4.02
C VAL A 205 -8.87 3.10 -3.22
N SER A 206 -8.23 3.45 -2.10
CA SER A 206 -7.67 2.45 -1.18
C SER A 206 -8.73 1.64 -0.44
N ASP A 207 -9.93 2.19 -0.29
CA ASP A 207 -10.99 1.59 0.51
C ASP A 207 -11.69 0.46 -0.24
N ILE A 208 -12.10 -0.56 0.51
CA ILE A 208 -12.73 -1.75 -0.04
C ILE A 208 -13.92 -2.20 0.77
N ILE A 209 -14.81 -2.92 0.08
CA ILE A 209 -15.95 -3.60 0.66
C ILE A 209 -15.69 -5.10 0.55
N VAL A 210 -15.82 -5.81 1.66
CA VAL A 210 -15.79 -7.28 1.70
C VAL A 210 -17.19 -7.74 2.04
N LEU A 211 -17.92 -8.24 1.04
CA LEU A 211 -19.29 -8.71 1.17
C LEU A 211 -19.30 -10.22 1.41
N LEU A 212 -19.83 -10.66 2.54
CA LEU A 212 -20.03 -12.08 2.87
C LEU A 212 -21.53 -12.40 2.89
N THR A 213 -21.96 -13.35 2.07
CA THR A 213 -23.37 -13.81 2.02
C THR A 213 -23.53 -15.27 1.65
N ASP A 214 -24.61 -15.88 2.13
CA ASP A 214 -25.01 -17.25 1.83
C ASP A 214 -26.30 -17.37 1.01
N GLY A 215 -26.82 -16.23 0.53
CA GLY A 215 -28.15 -16.13 -0.03
C GLY A 215 -28.24 -15.24 -1.27
N ALA A 216 -29.42 -15.26 -1.89
CA ALA A 216 -29.77 -14.32 -2.93
C ALA A 216 -30.41 -13.07 -2.32
N ASN A 217 -30.40 -11.96 -3.07
CA ASN A 217 -31.12 -10.76 -2.67
C ASN A 217 -32.63 -11.04 -2.64
N THR A 218 -33.31 -10.62 -1.58
CA THR A 218 -34.76 -10.82 -1.40
C THR A 218 -35.50 -9.51 -1.12
N ARG A 219 -34.78 -8.43 -0.82
CA ARG A 219 -35.33 -7.12 -0.48
C ARG A 219 -34.39 -6.00 -0.91
N GLY A 220 -34.95 -4.80 -1.03
CA GLY A 220 -34.18 -3.59 -1.31
C GLY A 220 -33.82 -3.47 -2.79
N ILE A 221 -32.85 -2.60 -3.06
CA ILE A 221 -32.27 -2.40 -4.40
C ILE A 221 -31.57 -3.68 -4.88
N GLU A 222 -31.54 -3.89 -6.20
CA GLU A 222 -30.80 -4.98 -6.79
C GLU A 222 -29.28 -4.83 -6.51
N PRO A 223 -28.56 -5.93 -6.22
CA PRO A 223 -27.15 -5.85 -5.84
C PRO A 223 -26.25 -5.31 -6.96
N ILE A 224 -26.61 -5.60 -8.22
CA ILE A 224 -25.86 -5.14 -9.40
C ILE A 224 -25.99 -3.63 -9.54
N ASP A 225 -27.19 -3.07 -9.35
CA ASP A 225 -27.41 -1.62 -9.37
C ASP A 225 -26.64 -0.94 -8.23
N ALA A 226 -26.63 -1.54 -7.03
CA ALA A 226 -25.83 -1.03 -5.91
C ALA A 226 -24.31 -1.09 -6.20
N ALA A 227 -23.85 -2.12 -6.91
CA ALA A 227 -22.45 -2.23 -7.33
C ALA A 227 -22.05 -1.14 -8.33
N GLN A 228 -22.97 -0.66 -9.16
CA GLN A 228 -22.69 0.48 -10.06
C GLN A 228 -22.32 1.74 -9.28
N TYR A 229 -22.96 2.00 -8.14
CA TYR A 229 -22.57 3.12 -7.27
C TYR A 229 -21.13 3.00 -6.76
N ALA A 230 -20.64 1.77 -6.54
CA ALA A 230 -19.26 1.51 -6.16
C ALA A 230 -18.30 1.71 -7.33
N VAL A 231 -18.67 1.27 -8.54
CA VAL A 231 -17.92 1.50 -9.79
C VAL A 231 -17.70 2.99 -10.03
N ASP A 232 -18.78 3.78 -9.95
CA ASP A 232 -18.72 5.23 -10.19
C ASP A 232 -17.79 5.96 -9.20
N ARG A 233 -17.52 5.34 -8.04
CA ARG A 233 -16.68 5.86 -6.95
C ARG A 233 -15.29 5.20 -6.89
N GLY A 234 -14.98 4.27 -7.78
CA GLY A 234 -13.71 3.53 -7.78
C GLY A 234 -13.51 2.64 -6.53
N VAL A 235 -14.59 2.23 -5.86
CA VAL A 235 -14.54 1.34 -4.68
C VAL A 235 -14.67 -0.11 -5.14
N ARG A 236 -13.72 -0.96 -4.73
CA ARG A 236 -13.74 -2.39 -5.06
C ARG A 236 -14.59 -3.18 -4.08
N ILE A 237 -15.34 -4.15 -4.60
CA ILE A 237 -16.13 -5.09 -3.81
C ILE A 237 -15.56 -6.49 -3.98
N TYR A 238 -15.05 -7.06 -2.91
CA TYR A 238 -14.69 -8.48 -2.83
C TYR A 238 -15.89 -9.25 -2.29
N THR A 239 -16.36 -10.24 -3.04
CA THR A 239 -17.56 -11.00 -2.67
C THR A 239 -17.18 -12.40 -2.22
N ILE A 240 -17.71 -12.84 -1.10
CA ILE A 240 -17.50 -14.17 -0.53
C ILE A 240 -18.84 -14.87 -0.48
N GLY A 241 -19.03 -15.83 -1.38
CA GLY A 241 -20.16 -16.74 -1.35
C GLY A 241 -19.89 -17.88 -0.38
N TYR A 242 -20.69 -17.97 0.67
CA TYR A 242 -20.49 -18.95 1.74
C TYR A 242 -21.63 -19.97 1.81
N GLY A 243 -21.31 -21.25 1.62
CA GLY A 243 -22.32 -22.31 1.70
C GLY A 243 -21.95 -23.55 0.88
N THR A 244 -22.58 -24.66 1.23
CA THR A 244 -22.39 -25.92 0.51
C THR A 244 -23.38 -26.06 -0.65
N THR A 245 -22.96 -26.65 -1.77
CA THR A 245 -23.85 -26.88 -2.95
C THR A 245 -24.88 -27.97 -2.71
N ASN A 246 -24.69 -28.78 -1.67
CA ASN A 246 -25.67 -29.74 -1.19
C ASN A 246 -26.43 -29.06 -0.06
N GLY A 247 -27.60 -28.48 -0.36
CA GLY A 247 -28.43 -27.78 0.60
C GLY A 247 -28.43 -28.50 1.95
N GLY A 248 -28.14 -27.75 3.02
CA GLY A 248 -27.99 -28.28 4.36
C GLY A 248 -29.05 -29.33 4.66
N GLY A 249 -28.59 -30.53 5.04
CA GLY A 249 -29.44 -31.69 5.31
C GLY A 249 -30.50 -31.40 6.37
N GLY A 250 -31.61 -30.81 5.95
CA GLY A 250 -32.88 -30.98 6.59
C GLY A 250 -33.31 -32.41 6.29
N MET A 251 -33.59 -33.18 7.34
CA MET A 251 -34.23 -34.50 7.28
C MET A 251 -35.68 -34.34 6.74
N GLY A 252 -35.82 -33.90 5.51
CA GLY A 252 -37.06 -33.77 4.77
C GLY A 252 -36.99 -34.71 3.59
N ASN A 253 -37.42 -35.95 3.84
CA ASN A 253 -37.72 -36.99 2.86
C ASN A 253 -37.62 -36.55 1.37
N ASN A 254 -36.68 -37.17 0.64
CA ASN A 254 -36.54 -37.15 -0.83
C ASN A 254 -37.79 -37.74 -1.52
N ILE A 255 -38.96 -37.13 -1.35
CA ILE A 255 -40.23 -37.53 -1.96
C ILE A 255 -40.49 -36.76 -3.26
N PHE A 256 -39.83 -35.62 -3.48
CA PHE A 256 -39.93 -34.83 -4.70
C PHE A 256 -38.52 -34.68 -5.29
N GLY A 257 -38.39 -34.96 -6.59
CA GLY A 257 -37.14 -35.25 -7.29
C GLY A 257 -36.05 -34.16 -7.25
N GLU A 258 -34.89 -34.52 -7.80
CA GLU A 258 -33.62 -33.77 -7.82
C GLU A 258 -33.73 -32.29 -8.23
N ASP A 259 -34.82 -31.87 -8.88
CA ASP A 259 -35.04 -30.52 -9.41
C ASP A 259 -35.33 -29.43 -8.35
N PHE A 260 -35.68 -29.78 -7.11
CA PHE A 260 -35.99 -28.78 -6.06
C PHE A 260 -34.74 -28.14 -5.44
N ASN A 261 -33.55 -28.71 -5.65
CA ASN A 261 -32.29 -28.21 -5.10
C ASN A 261 -31.76 -26.96 -5.84
N TYR A 262 -32.31 -26.64 -7.02
CA TYR A 262 -31.87 -25.50 -7.84
C TYR A 262 -32.27 -24.13 -7.25
N TYR A 263 -33.39 -24.06 -6.52
CA TYR A 263 -33.93 -22.83 -5.93
C TYR A 263 -33.33 -22.45 -4.56
N LEU A 264 -32.48 -23.31 -3.99
CA LEU A 264 -31.80 -23.07 -2.70
C LEU A 264 -30.33 -22.68 -2.87
N ARG A 265 -29.87 -22.43 -4.10
CA ARG A 265 -28.50 -21.98 -4.39
C ARG A 265 -28.43 -20.47 -4.21
N PHE A 266 -27.44 -20.00 -3.46
CA PHE A 266 -27.09 -18.58 -3.43
C PHE A 266 -26.69 -18.11 -4.84
N ASP A 267 -26.93 -16.84 -5.14
CA ASP A 267 -26.74 -16.29 -6.48
C ASP A 267 -25.25 -15.99 -6.75
N GLU A 268 -24.50 -17.06 -7.02
CA GLU A 268 -23.08 -17.00 -7.35
C GLU A 268 -22.81 -16.18 -8.62
N ALA A 269 -23.76 -16.12 -9.56
CA ALA A 269 -23.62 -15.34 -10.79
C ALA A 269 -23.62 -13.84 -10.47
N SER A 270 -24.60 -13.35 -9.72
CA SER A 270 -24.65 -11.95 -9.29
C SER A 270 -23.43 -11.56 -8.44
N LEU A 271 -22.95 -12.41 -7.54
CA LEU A 271 -21.75 -12.11 -6.73
C LEU A 271 -20.48 -11.99 -7.59
N LYS A 272 -20.33 -12.83 -8.61
CA LYS A 272 -19.22 -12.72 -9.57
C LYS A 272 -19.31 -11.47 -10.42
N GLU A 273 -20.53 -11.10 -10.83
CA GLU A 273 -20.76 -9.89 -11.60
C GLU A 273 -20.41 -8.63 -10.79
N ILE A 274 -20.85 -8.55 -9.53
CA ILE A 274 -20.52 -7.45 -8.61
C ILE A 274 -19.00 -7.32 -8.42
N ALA A 275 -18.31 -8.43 -8.14
CA ALA A 275 -16.86 -8.39 -7.96
C ALA A 275 -16.14 -8.01 -9.27
N GLY A 276 -16.55 -8.60 -10.39
CA GLY A 276 -15.94 -8.34 -11.70
C GLY A 276 -16.15 -6.90 -12.18
N SER A 277 -17.34 -6.33 -12.01
CA SER A 277 -17.63 -4.96 -12.44
C SER A 277 -16.89 -3.92 -11.61
N THR A 278 -16.71 -4.17 -10.31
CA THR A 278 -16.03 -3.24 -9.39
C THR A 278 -14.51 -3.40 -9.36
N GLY A 279 -13.94 -4.37 -10.09
CA GLY A 279 -12.50 -4.66 -10.08
C GLY A 279 -12.02 -5.43 -8.85
N GLY A 280 -12.93 -6.05 -8.10
CA GLY A 280 -12.64 -6.99 -7.02
C GLY A 280 -12.57 -8.45 -7.49
N GLU A 281 -12.54 -9.37 -6.53
CA GLU A 281 -12.52 -10.83 -6.79
C GLU A 281 -13.65 -11.53 -6.04
N TYR A 282 -14.21 -12.57 -6.67
CA TYR A 282 -15.16 -13.48 -6.04
C TYR A 282 -14.44 -14.67 -5.43
N TYR A 283 -14.76 -14.96 -4.18
CA TYR A 283 -14.30 -16.14 -3.46
C TYR A 283 -15.47 -17.03 -3.07
N LYS A 284 -15.22 -18.34 -3.12
CA LYS A 284 -16.17 -19.35 -2.69
C LYS A 284 -15.59 -20.08 -1.49
N ALA A 285 -16.37 -20.18 -0.42
CA ALA A 285 -16.01 -20.96 0.75
C ALA A 285 -17.12 -21.96 1.09
N THR A 286 -16.74 -23.23 1.19
CA THR A 286 -17.65 -24.35 1.49
C THR A 286 -17.41 -24.95 2.87
N SER A 287 -16.40 -24.48 3.58
CA SER A 287 -16.09 -24.85 4.97
C SER A 287 -15.56 -23.66 5.76
N ALA A 288 -15.55 -23.77 7.09
CA ALA A 288 -15.00 -22.74 7.97
C ALA A 288 -13.51 -22.50 7.71
N ASP A 289 -12.74 -23.56 7.46
CA ASP A 289 -11.30 -23.46 7.14
C ASP A 289 -11.05 -22.76 5.80
N GLU A 290 -11.87 -23.03 4.79
CA GLU A 290 -11.80 -22.32 3.50
C GLU A 290 -12.17 -20.85 3.66
N LEU A 291 -13.20 -20.55 4.45
CA LEU A 291 -13.59 -19.17 4.73
C LEU A 291 -12.44 -18.41 5.40
N GLU A 292 -11.78 -19.01 6.38
CA GLU A 292 -10.64 -18.39 7.05
C GLU A 292 -9.48 -18.12 6.09
N LYS A 293 -9.19 -19.06 5.17
CA LYS A 293 -8.17 -18.88 4.13
C LYS A 293 -8.51 -17.74 3.18
N VAL A 294 -9.76 -17.67 2.72
CA VAL A 294 -10.24 -16.56 1.89
C VAL A 294 -10.00 -15.23 2.58
N PHE A 295 -10.40 -15.10 3.85
CA PHE A 295 -10.12 -13.89 4.63
C PHE A 295 -8.62 -13.58 4.78
N ALA A 296 -7.74 -14.59 4.78
CA ALA A 296 -6.30 -14.40 4.82
C ALA A 296 -5.70 -13.97 3.48
N GLU A 297 -6.32 -14.35 2.36
CA GLU A 297 -5.90 -13.98 0.99
C GLU A 297 -6.41 -12.60 0.56
N LEU A 298 -7.40 -12.04 1.27
CA LEU A 298 -7.94 -10.72 0.95
C LEU A 298 -6.83 -9.66 0.91
N PRO A 299 -6.83 -8.80 -0.12
CA PRO A 299 -5.81 -7.80 -0.28
C PRO A 299 -5.89 -6.76 0.84
N THR A 300 -4.74 -6.51 1.46
CA THR A 300 -4.60 -5.66 2.64
C THR A 300 -4.16 -4.24 2.34
N TYR A 301 -3.69 -4.00 1.11
CA TYR A 301 -3.24 -2.72 0.62
C TYR A 301 -3.50 -2.69 -0.88
N LEU A 302 -4.08 -1.60 -1.35
CA LEU A 302 -4.70 -1.61 -2.66
C LEU A 302 -4.51 -0.32 -3.46
N SER A 303 -3.85 0.68 -2.86
CA SER A 303 -3.25 1.78 -3.60
C SER A 303 -1.82 2.00 -3.13
N THR A 304 -0.93 2.29 -4.08
CA THR A 304 0.43 2.72 -3.82
C THR A 304 0.54 4.20 -4.19
N ARG A 305 1.14 4.99 -3.32
CA ARG A 305 1.48 6.38 -3.58
C ARG A 305 2.95 6.48 -3.95
N GLU A 306 3.25 7.30 -4.94
CA GLU A 306 4.63 7.71 -5.19
C GLU A 306 5.11 8.57 -4.02
N GLU A 307 6.03 8.04 -3.20
CA GLU A 307 6.82 8.88 -2.31
C GLU A 307 8.23 9.11 -2.87
N THR A 308 8.71 10.31 -2.61
CA THR A 308 10.09 10.68 -2.90
C THR A 308 10.94 10.37 -1.68
N VAL A 309 11.75 9.31 -1.77
CA VAL A 309 12.74 8.97 -0.74
C VAL A 309 14.08 9.62 -1.09
N GLU A 310 14.70 10.24 -0.11
CA GLU A 310 15.99 10.91 -0.28
C GLU A 310 17.14 9.92 -0.26
N ILE A 311 17.97 9.96 -1.30
CA ILE A 311 19.16 9.11 -1.40
C ILE A 311 20.43 9.90 -1.05
N SER A 312 20.29 11.09 -0.46
CA SER A 312 21.40 11.98 -0.08
C SER A 312 22.42 11.29 0.86
N VAL A 313 21.95 10.38 1.72
CA VAL A 313 22.79 9.62 2.67
C VAL A 313 23.85 8.78 1.96
N LEU A 314 23.54 8.14 0.81
CA LEU A 314 24.53 7.36 0.05
C LEU A 314 25.66 8.27 -0.47
N PHE A 315 25.33 9.46 -0.96
CA PHE A 315 26.32 10.43 -1.44
C PHE A 315 27.22 10.96 -0.32
N VAL A 316 26.66 11.15 0.88
CA VAL A 316 27.42 11.54 2.08
C VAL A 316 28.34 10.40 2.54
N ALA A 317 27.87 9.15 2.50
CA ALA A 317 28.70 7.98 2.84
C ALA A 317 29.89 7.83 1.87
N ILE A 318 29.65 7.95 0.56
CA ILE A 318 30.71 7.93 -0.46
C ILE A 318 31.69 9.09 -0.26
N ALA A 319 31.20 10.30 0.01
CA ALA A 319 32.04 11.46 0.28
C ALA A 319 32.93 11.24 1.53
N SER A 320 32.37 10.66 2.59
CA SER A 320 33.09 10.35 3.83
C SER A 320 34.19 9.32 3.59
N LEU A 321 33.91 8.27 2.83
CA LEU A 321 34.89 7.25 2.46
C LEU A 321 36.03 7.83 1.60
N LEU A 322 35.70 8.66 0.60
CA LEU A 322 36.69 9.33 -0.23
C LEU A 322 37.57 10.30 0.58
N LEU A 323 37.00 10.97 1.58
CA LEU A 323 37.76 11.86 2.49
C LEU A 323 38.80 11.08 3.29
N ILE A 324 38.39 9.95 3.90
CA ILE A 324 39.28 9.09 4.71
C ILE A 324 40.44 8.57 3.85
N ILE A 325 40.13 8.05 2.66
CA ILE A 325 41.13 7.55 1.71
C ILE A 325 42.08 8.68 1.31
N SER A 326 41.54 9.85 0.94
CA SER A 326 42.35 11.03 0.58
C SER A 326 43.28 11.47 1.70
N ALA A 327 42.79 11.55 2.94
CA ALA A 327 43.58 11.95 4.11
C ALA A 327 44.70 10.93 4.41
N PHE A 328 44.38 9.64 4.37
CA PHE A 328 45.34 8.55 4.59
C PHE A 328 46.47 8.57 3.55
N LEU A 329 46.12 8.68 2.26
CA LEU A 329 47.09 8.78 1.17
C LEU A 329 47.91 10.08 1.25
N SER A 330 47.32 11.18 1.71
CA SER A 330 48.04 12.43 1.93
C SER A 330 49.09 12.29 3.03
N LEU A 331 48.77 11.62 4.15
CA LEU A 331 49.71 11.39 5.26
C LEU A 331 50.86 10.45 4.85
N ILE A 332 50.57 9.35 4.15
CA ILE A 332 51.59 8.37 3.76
C ILE A 332 52.56 8.94 2.73
N TRP A 333 52.07 9.71 1.75
CA TRP A 333 52.90 10.21 0.65
C TRP A 333 53.49 11.59 0.89
N ARG A 334 53.03 12.30 1.92
CA ARG A 334 53.60 13.57 2.39
C ARG A 334 53.66 13.54 3.92
N PRO A 335 54.58 12.76 4.53
CA PRO A 335 54.87 12.93 5.94
C PRO A 335 55.24 14.41 6.15
N LEU A 336 54.51 15.09 7.04
CA LEU A 336 54.82 16.46 7.42
C LEU A 336 56.26 16.46 7.97
N PRO A 337 57.13 17.38 7.51
CA PRO A 337 58.51 17.46 7.96
C PRO A 337 58.63 17.85 9.43
#